data_AF-A0A0V0Z1E4-F1
#
_entry.id   AF-A0A0V0Z1E4-F1
#
_cell.length_a   1.000
_cell.length_b   1.000
_cell.length_c   1.000
_cell.angle_alpha   90.00
_cell.angle_beta   90.00
_cell.angle_gamma   90.00
#
_symmetry.space_group_name_H-M   'P 1'
#
loop_
_entity.id
_entity.type
_entity.pdbx_description
1 polymer ?
#
loop_
_entity_poly.entity_id
_entity_poly.type
_entity_poly.pdbx_seq_one_letter_code
_entity_poly.pdbx_strand_id
1 'polypeptide(L)'
;MVYKAPARNRGKALIAAAMGWQDTPDLTMFPGNVVAKPLEHVYAANDANKFIAYNNIPPDIPKVKTKSNSKGVLMMNPQAPDEASWIVHTIPGFPKALTGYVFPPAEI
;
A
#
# COMPACT_ATOMS: atom_id res chain seq x y z
N MET A 1 2.98 -1.05 -11.45
CA MET A 1 2.75 -2.39 -10.86
C MET A 1 3.99 -2.81 -10.07
N VAL A 2 3.83 -3.53 -8.97
CA VAL A 2 4.94 -4.04 -8.15
C VAL A 2 4.71 -5.52 -7.88
N TYR A 3 5.75 -6.33 -8.04
CA TYR A 3 5.78 -7.74 -7.68
C TYR A 3 6.81 -7.96 -6.58
N LYS A 4 6.39 -8.50 -5.42
CA LYS A 4 7.29 -8.83 -4.32
C LYS A 4 7.44 -10.34 -4.24
N ALA A 5 8.69 -10.83 -4.31
CA ALA A 5 8.95 -12.24 -4.10
C ALA A 5 8.72 -12.64 -2.62
N PRO A 6 8.30 -13.89 -2.34
CA PRO A 6 8.26 -14.44 -0.99
C PRO A 6 9.63 -14.31 -0.30
N ALA A 7 9.63 -14.11 1.02
CA ALA A 7 10.85 -13.99 1.85
C ALA A 7 11.89 -12.93 1.41
N ARG A 8 11.53 -11.99 0.53
CA ARG A 8 12.39 -10.87 0.12
C ARG A 8 11.77 -9.54 0.55
N ASN A 9 12.64 -8.62 0.97
CA ASN A 9 12.28 -7.23 1.22
C ASN A 9 12.31 -6.37 -0.06
N ARG A 10 12.79 -6.93 -1.18
CA ARG A 10 12.80 -6.28 -2.50
C ARG A 10 11.90 -7.01 -3.47
N GLY A 11 11.51 -6.30 -4.53
CA GLY A 11 10.70 -6.82 -5.62
C GLY A 11 11.13 -6.29 -6.97
N LYS A 12 10.23 -6.42 -7.94
CA LYS A 12 10.33 -5.78 -9.25
C LYS A 12 9.20 -4.75 -9.39
N ALA A 13 9.50 -3.59 -9.94
CA ALA A 13 8.51 -2.58 -10.31
C ALA A 13 8.54 -2.35 -11.83
N LEU A 14 7.36 -2.31 -12.43
CA LEU A 14 7.22 -1.88 -13.83
C LEU A 14 7.21 -0.35 -13.86
N ILE A 15 8.27 0.24 -14.42
CA ILE A 15 8.45 1.69 -14.50
C ILE A 15 8.40 2.11 -15.97
N ALA A 16 7.44 2.97 -16.31
CA ALA A 16 7.21 3.39 -17.69
C ALA A 16 8.45 4.07 -18.30
N ALA A 17 9.09 4.98 -17.55
CA ALA A 17 10.28 5.69 -17.99
C ALA A 17 11.49 4.77 -18.27
N ALA A 18 11.55 3.60 -17.62
CA ALA A 18 12.61 2.62 -17.82
C ALA A 18 12.24 1.54 -18.85
N MET A 19 11.06 1.64 -19.48
CA MET A 19 10.53 0.67 -20.45
C MET A 19 10.64 -0.80 -20.02
N GLY A 20 10.47 -1.09 -18.72
CA GLY A 20 10.63 -2.46 -18.23
C GLY A 20 10.55 -2.62 -16.72
N TRP A 21 10.78 -3.86 -16.29
CA TRP A 21 10.85 -4.24 -14.88
C TRP A 21 12.21 -3.87 -14.28
N GLN A 22 12.18 -3.15 -13.17
CA GLN A 22 13.36 -2.70 -12.42
C GLN A 22 13.35 -3.27 -11.01
N ASP A 23 14.53 -3.51 -10.43
CA ASP A 23 14.63 -3.86 -9.02
C ASP A 23 14.15 -2.70 -8.14
N THR A 24 13.33 -3.01 -7.14
CA THR A 24 12.92 -2.00 -6.17
C THR A 24 14.03 -1.77 -5.14
N PRO A 25 14.11 -0.57 -4.56
CA PRO A 25 14.68 -0.39 -3.23
C PRO A 25 14.01 -1.33 -2.21
N ASP A 26 14.59 -1.44 -1.02
CA ASP A 26 13.98 -2.18 0.09
C ASP A 26 12.57 -1.62 0.39
N LEU A 27 11.57 -2.48 0.31
CA LEU A 27 10.17 -2.13 0.50
C LEU A 27 9.82 -1.93 1.98
N THR A 28 10.69 -2.26 2.94
CA THR A 28 10.45 -1.97 4.36
C THR A 28 10.89 -0.56 4.76
N MET A 29 11.58 0.19 3.89
CA MET A 29 12.10 1.52 4.19
C MET A 29 11.19 2.65 3.70
N PHE A 30 11.05 3.71 4.50
CA PHE A 30 10.40 4.98 4.14
C PHE A 30 11.40 6.15 4.31
N PRO A 31 11.30 7.25 3.53
CA PRO A 31 10.52 7.41 2.30
C PRO A 31 11.29 6.86 1.08
N GLY A 32 10.60 6.64 -0.04
CA GLY A 32 11.29 6.45 -1.33
C GLY A 32 11.22 5.05 -1.94
N ASN A 33 10.37 4.15 -1.42
CA ASN A 33 10.03 2.94 -2.15
C ASN A 33 8.67 3.07 -2.88
N VAL A 34 8.48 2.24 -3.90
CA VAL A 34 7.34 2.24 -4.84
C VAL A 34 5.99 1.86 -4.21
N VAL A 35 5.98 1.32 -2.99
CA VAL A 35 4.77 1.02 -2.21
C VAL A 35 4.52 2.11 -1.17
N ALA A 36 5.56 2.55 -0.48
CA ALA A 36 5.43 3.55 0.57
C ALA A 36 4.92 4.88 0.00
N LYS A 37 5.62 5.45 -0.99
CA LYS A 37 5.36 6.82 -1.44
C LYS A 37 3.89 7.07 -1.86
N PRO A 38 3.24 6.19 -2.64
CA PRO A 38 1.82 6.36 -2.97
C PRO A 38 0.90 6.39 -1.75
N LEU A 39 1.26 5.71 -0.66
CA LEU A 39 0.45 5.59 0.55
C LEU A 39 0.82 6.61 1.64
N GLU A 40 1.63 7.63 1.33
CA GLU A 40 2.19 8.53 2.35
C GLU A 40 1.20 9.21 3.27
N HIS A 41 0.08 9.60 2.70
CA HIS A 41 -0.98 10.26 3.44
C HIS A 41 -2.01 9.29 4.04
N VAL A 42 -1.72 7.99 4.00
CA VAL A 42 -2.44 6.96 4.78
C VAL A 42 -1.76 6.75 6.13
N TYR A 43 -0.43 6.76 6.17
CA TYR A 43 0.34 6.54 7.39
C TYR A 43 0.86 7.81 8.06
N ALA A 44 0.93 8.93 7.34
CA ALA A 44 1.19 10.26 7.89
C ALA A 44 -0.06 11.15 7.78
N ALA A 45 -0.30 11.99 8.79
CA ALA A 45 -1.43 12.91 8.78
C ALA A 45 -1.29 13.94 7.65
N ASN A 46 -2.35 14.10 6.86
CA ASN A 46 -2.49 15.16 5.89
C ASN A 46 -3.97 15.50 5.77
N ASP A 47 -4.34 16.71 6.18
CA ASP A 47 -5.73 17.20 6.16
C ASP A 47 -6.31 17.29 4.75
N ALA A 48 -5.44 17.38 3.74
CA ALA A 48 -5.86 17.39 2.35
C ALA A 48 -6.34 16.01 1.91
N ASN A 49 -5.64 14.94 2.27
CA ASN A 49 -5.93 13.60 1.77
C ASN A 49 -7.17 12.96 2.42
N LYS A 50 -7.96 12.23 1.63
CA LYS A 50 -9.05 11.37 2.12
C LYS A 50 -8.85 9.97 1.56
N PHE A 51 -9.07 8.94 2.37
CA PHE A 51 -8.90 7.57 1.91
C PHE A 51 -9.86 6.59 2.58
N ILE A 52 -10.09 5.48 1.89
CA ILE A 52 -10.77 4.29 2.42
C ILE A 52 -9.81 3.12 2.24
N ALA A 53 -9.43 2.48 3.35
CA ALA A 53 -8.71 1.22 3.33
C ALA A 53 -9.68 0.06 3.56
N TYR A 54 -9.57 -0.98 2.75
CA TYR A 54 -10.37 -2.20 2.91
C TYR A 54 -9.45 -3.42 2.89
N ASN A 55 -9.71 -4.37 3.79
CA ASN A 55 -8.95 -5.60 3.91
C ASN A 55 -9.82 -6.64 4.63
N ASN A 56 -9.83 -7.89 4.17
CA ASN A 56 -10.50 -8.98 4.88
C ASN A 56 -9.73 -9.47 6.12
N ILE A 57 -8.47 -9.07 6.26
CA ILE A 57 -7.64 -9.22 7.45
C ILE A 57 -7.09 -7.82 7.79
N PRO A 58 -7.92 -6.90 8.30
CA PRO A 58 -7.47 -5.54 8.60
C PRO A 58 -6.48 -5.51 9.77
N PRO A 59 -5.58 -4.50 9.82
CA PRO A 59 -4.64 -4.36 10.93
C PRO A 59 -5.38 -4.16 12.26
N ASP A 60 -4.86 -4.78 13.32
CA ASP A 60 -5.30 -4.61 14.72
C ASP A 60 -6.78 -4.93 15.03
N ILE A 61 -7.54 -5.49 14.07
CA ILE A 61 -8.94 -5.88 14.26
C ILE A 61 -9.06 -7.41 14.16
N PRO A 62 -9.14 -8.12 15.29
CA PRO A 62 -9.25 -9.58 15.28
C PRO A 62 -10.66 -10.05 14.86
N LYS A 63 -10.74 -11.28 14.33
CA LYS A 63 -12.00 -12.04 14.12
C LYS A 63 -13.00 -11.44 13.13
N VAL A 64 -12.54 -10.77 12.07
CA VAL A 64 -13.42 -10.29 11.00
C VAL A 64 -13.94 -11.48 10.17
N LYS A 65 -15.27 -11.61 10.03
CA LYS A 65 -15.91 -12.55 9.10
C LYS A 65 -16.35 -11.78 7.84
N THR A 66 -15.67 -11.99 6.72
CA THR A 66 -16.05 -11.42 5.42
C THR A 66 -16.36 -12.53 4.42
N LYS A 67 -17.19 -12.23 3.41
CA LYS A 67 -17.37 -13.09 2.22
C LYS A 67 -16.34 -12.79 1.12
N SER A 68 -15.71 -11.61 1.16
CA SER A 68 -14.74 -11.14 0.18
C SER A 68 -13.30 -11.29 0.70
N ASN A 69 -12.38 -11.60 -0.20
CA ASN A 69 -10.93 -11.64 0.06
C ASN A 69 -10.19 -10.37 -0.43
N SER A 70 -10.92 -9.40 -0.96
CA SER A 70 -10.37 -8.17 -1.55
C SER A 70 -9.65 -7.30 -0.52
N LYS A 71 -8.56 -6.66 -0.94
CA LYS A 71 -7.81 -5.68 -0.14
C LYS A 71 -7.31 -4.53 -1.01
N GLY A 72 -7.17 -3.35 -0.43
CA GLY A 72 -6.69 -2.17 -1.14
C GLY A 72 -7.00 -0.86 -0.43
N VAL A 73 -6.64 0.22 -1.10
CA VAL A 73 -6.81 1.60 -0.62
C VAL A 73 -7.30 2.46 -1.78
N LEU A 74 -8.45 3.11 -1.59
CA LEU A 74 -8.91 4.19 -2.45
C LEU A 74 -8.49 5.51 -1.81
N MET A 75 -7.74 6.33 -2.53
CA MET A 75 -7.31 7.67 -2.11
C MET A 75 -7.95 8.72 -3.00
N MET A 76 -8.38 9.82 -2.39
CA MET A 76 -9.14 10.89 -3.03
C MET A 76 -8.53 12.23 -2.62
N ASN A 77 -8.32 13.10 -3.60
CA ASN A 77 -7.92 14.49 -3.39
C ASN A 77 -9.19 15.38 -3.46
N PRO A 78 -9.75 15.82 -2.32
CA PRO A 78 -10.94 16.67 -2.31
C PRO A 78 -10.67 18.12 -2.74
N GLN A 79 -9.42 18.53 -2.96
CA GLN A 79 -9.07 19.87 -3.44
C GLN A 79 -9.14 20.00 -4.97
N ALA A 80 -9.16 18.88 -5.71
CA ALA A 80 -9.20 18.85 -7.16
C ALA A 80 -10.38 18.01 -7.66
N PRO A 81 -11.12 18.48 -8.68
CA PRO A 81 -12.12 17.64 -9.34
C PRO A 81 -11.47 16.40 -9.97
N ASP A 82 -12.18 15.26 -9.87
CA ASP A 82 -11.84 14.02 -10.56
C ASP A 82 -10.44 13.43 -10.28
N GLU A 83 -9.86 13.75 -9.11
CA GLU A 83 -8.54 13.25 -8.72
C GLU A 83 -8.64 12.17 -7.63
N ALA A 84 -8.43 10.92 -8.05
CA ALA A 84 -8.39 9.77 -7.17
C ALA A 84 -7.41 8.72 -7.67
N SER A 85 -6.95 7.86 -6.76
CA SER A 85 -6.13 6.70 -7.10
C SER A 85 -6.55 5.47 -6.32
N TRP A 86 -6.36 4.30 -6.92
CA TRP A 86 -6.72 3.02 -6.33
C TRP A 86 -5.52 2.09 -6.31
N ILE A 87 -5.18 1.60 -5.12
CA ILE A 87 -4.13 0.60 -4.91
C ILE A 87 -4.81 -0.70 -4.51
N VAL A 88 -4.54 -1.75 -5.27
CA VAL A 88 -4.98 -3.11 -4.96
C VAL A 88 -3.77 -3.92 -4.52
N HIS A 89 -3.92 -4.71 -3.45
CA HIS A 89 -2.85 -5.55 -2.92
C HIS A 89 -3.40 -6.87 -2.37
N THR A 90 -2.50 -7.81 -2.08
CA THR A 90 -2.82 -9.10 -1.45
C THR A 90 -2.42 -9.15 0.03
N ILE A 91 -1.78 -8.08 0.52
CA ILE A 91 -1.12 -8.01 1.82
C ILE A 91 -2.11 -8.00 3.01
N PRO A 92 -2.10 -8.99 3.92
CA PRO A 92 -2.89 -8.97 5.14
C PRO A 92 -2.33 -7.97 6.17
N GLY A 93 -3.19 -7.46 7.06
CA GLY A 93 -2.78 -6.55 8.14
C GLY A 93 -2.26 -5.19 7.66
N PHE A 94 -2.60 -4.77 6.44
CA PHE A 94 -2.05 -3.59 5.78
C PHE A 94 -3.14 -2.74 5.08
N PRO A 95 -2.97 -1.41 4.97
CA PRO A 95 -1.99 -0.57 5.68
C PRO A 95 -2.45 -0.23 7.09
N LYS A 96 -1.50 -0.01 8.01
CA LYS A 96 -1.79 0.48 9.36
C LYS A 96 -1.81 2.01 9.37
N ALA A 97 -3.01 2.58 9.21
CA ALA A 97 -3.19 4.02 9.07
C ALA A 97 -2.68 4.80 10.29
N LEU A 98 -2.10 5.98 10.07
CA LEU A 98 -1.66 6.94 11.10
C LEU A 98 -0.71 6.39 12.19
N THR A 99 0.03 5.31 11.91
CA THR A 99 1.00 4.72 12.85
C THR A 99 2.43 4.65 12.30
N GLY A 100 2.69 5.38 11.21
CA GLY A 100 3.94 5.27 10.46
C GLY A 100 3.93 4.11 9.47
N TYR A 101 4.91 4.11 8.57
CA TYR A 101 5.04 3.09 7.54
C TYR A 101 5.58 1.79 8.11
N VAL A 102 4.76 0.74 8.08
CA VAL A 102 5.18 -0.63 8.38
C VAL A 102 4.77 -1.52 7.22
N PHE A 103 5.76 -1.96 6.45
CA PHE A 103 5.54 -3.04 5.49
C PHE A 103 5.50 -4.36 6.26
N PRO A 104 4.49 -5.22 6.05
CA PRO A 104 4.32 -6.39 6.89
C PRO A 104 5.43 -7.42 6.66
N PRO A 105 5.66 -8.28 7.67
CA PRO A 105 6.60 -9.39 7.56
C PRO A 105 6.30 -10.23 6.32
N ALA A 106 7.34 -10.84 5.74
CA ALA A 106 7.14 -11.78 4.65
C ALA A 106 6.14 -12.87 5.09
N GLU A 107 5.26 -13.25 4.16
CA GLU A 107 4.41 -14.43 4.33
C GLU A 107 5.33 -15.65 4.56
N ILE A 108 5.07 -16.39 5.64
CA ILE A 108 5.73 -17.65 6.00
C ILE A 108 5.07 -18.78 5.21
#